data_AF-A0AAI8X7Q3-F1
#
_entry.id   AF-A0AAI8X7Q3-F1
#
_cell.length_a   1.000
_cell.length_b   1.000
_cell.length_c   1.000
_cell.angle_alpha   90.00
_cell.angle_beta   90.00
_cell.angle_gamma   90.00
#
_symmetry.space_group_name_H-M   'P 1'
#
loop_
_entity.id
_entity.type
_entity.pdbx_description
1 polymer ?
#
loop_
_entity_poly.entity_id
_entity_poly.type
_entity_poly.pdbx_seq_one_letter_code
_entity_poly.pdbx_strand_id
1 'polypeptide(L)' 'MDKGTEIEELEKGASRLFLAVRSGHVEATELLIKRRADVHKEAVLGLPMAVAVLKNAADMVRLLLAHGVDANARTRG' A
#
# COMPACT_ATOMS: atom_id res chain seq x y z
N MET A 1 6.43 -26.03 -9.85
CA MET A 1 6.46 -24.98 -10.88
C MET A 1 5.72 -23.77 -10.31
N ASP A 2 6.26 -23.07 -9.31
CA ASP A 2 5.40 -22.24 -8.43
C ASP A 2 6.14 -21.00 -7.90
N LYS A 3 6.74 -20.21 -8.80
CA LYS A 3 7.32 -18.89 -8.42
C LYS A 3 6.79 -17.73 -9.25
N GLY A 4 6.24 -17.99 -10.44
CA GLY A 4 5.73 -16.93 -11.32
C GLY A 4 4.36 -16.40 -10.91
N THR A 5 3.45 -17.27 -10.45
CA THR A 5 2.07 -16.90 -10.09
C THR A 5 1.99 -16.09 -8.80
N GLU A 6 2.80 -16.43 -7.81
CA GLU A 6 2.78 -15.76 -6.50
C GLU A 6 3.40 -14.36 -6.56
N ILE A 7 4.47 -14.17 -7.34
CA ILE A 7 5.08 -12.85 -7.54
C ILE A 7 4.10 -11.91 -8.27
N GLU A 8 3.39 -12.41 -9.29
CA GLU A 8 2.37 -11.62 -9.99
C GLU A 8 1.19 -11.24 -9.09
N GLU A 9 0.71 -12.13 -8.22
CA GLU A 9 -0.37 -11.81 -7.29
C GLU A 9 0.07 -10.77 -6.26
N LEU A 10 1.31 -10.85 -5.79
CA LEU A 10 1.88 -9.87 -4.86
C LEU A 10 2.09 -8.51 -5.53
N GLU A 11 2.51 -8.45 -6.80
CA GLU A 11 2.61 -7.20 -7.57
C GLU A 11 1.23 -6.59 -7.87
N LYS A 12 0.24 -7.42 -8.23
CA LYS A 12 -1.15 -7.00 -8.39
C LYS A 12 -1.71 -6.49 -7.06
N GLY A 13 -1.38 -7.12 -5.94
CA GLY A 13 -1.76 -6.70 -4.59
C GLY A 13 -1.20 -5.33 -4.21
N ALA A 14 0.10 -5.12 -4.38
CA ALA A 14 0.77 -3.85 -4.12
C ALA A 14 0.23 -2.72 -5.03
N SER A 15 0.01 -3.01 -6.32
CA SER A 15 -0.59 -2.05 -7.26
C SER A 15 -2.04 -1.71 -6.93
N ARG A 16 -2.83 -2.67 -6.44
CA ARG A 16 -4.22 -2.42 -5.99
C ARG A 16 -4.27 -1.52 -4.76
N LEU A 17 -3.39 -1.76 -3.78
CA LEU A 17 -3.28 -0.92 -2.59
C LEU A 17 -2.86 0.50 -2.97
N PHE A 18 -1.84 0.65 -3.83
CA PHE A 18 -1.41 1.96 -4.33
C PHE A 18 -2.56 2.72 -5.01
N LEU A 19 -3.35 2.06 -5.85
CA LEU A 19 -4.49 2.68 -6.52
C LEU A 19 -5.60 3.09 -5.54
N ALA A 20 -5.93 2.25 -4.55
CA ALA A 20 -6.92 2.59 -3.53
C ALA A 20 -6.50 3.82 -2.71
N VAL A 21 -5.24 3.86 -2.29
CA VAL A 21 -4.65 4.98 -1.56
C VAL A 21 -4.60 6.24 -2.42
N ARG A 22 -4.14 6.14 -3.68
CA ARG A 22 -4.10 7.25 -4.63
C ARG A 22 -5.48 7.84 -4.91
N SER A 23 -6.51 7.01 -4.97
CA SER A 23 -7.90 7.43 -5.20
C SER A 23 -8.58 7.93 -3.93
N GLY A 24 -7.98 7.77 -2.75
CA GLY A 24 -8.60 8.15 -1.48
C GLY A 24 -9.68 7.19 -0.99
N HIS A 25 -9.72 5.95 -1.51
CA HIS A 25 -10.74 4.96 -1.16
C HIS A 25 -10.38 4.24 0.14
N VAL A 26 -10.75 4.84 1.27
CA VAL A 26 -10.39 4.39 2.64
C VAL A 26 -10.83 2.94 2.88
N GLU A 27 -12.08 2.59 2.57
CA GLU A 27 -12.64 1.24 2.79
C GLU A 27 -11.96 0.18 1.92
N ALA A 28 -11.63 0.53 0.67
CA ALA A 28 -10.91 -0.38 -0.23
C ALA A 28 -9.48 -0.62 0.28
N THR A 29 -8.81 0.42 0.77
CA THR A 29 -7.49 0.32 1.41
C THR A 29 -7.57 -0.61 2.63
N GLU A 30 -8.54 -0.43 3.51
CA GLU A 30 -8.72 -1.27 4.71
C GLU A 30 -8.94 -2.75 4.33
N LEU A 31 -9.78 -3.01 3.33
CA LEU A 31 -10.06 -4.36 2.86
C LEU A 31 -8.80 -5.04 2.29
N LEU A 32 -7.99 -4.31 1.53
CA LEU A 32 -6.75 -4.83 0.95
C LEU A 32 -5.72 -5.15 2.04
N ILE A 33 -5.59 -4.27 3.04
CA ILE A 33 -4.72 -4.53 4.21
C ILE A 33 -5.21 -5.76 4.98
N LYS A 34 -6.52 -5.90 5.21
CA LYS A 34 -7.12 -7.11 5.82
C LYS A 34 -6.84 -8.38 5.02
N ARG A 35 -6.68 -8.29 3.70
CA ARG A 35 -6.26 -9.40 2.83
C ARG A 35 -4.74 -9.64 2.83
N ARG A 36 -4.01 -9.09 3.81
CA ARG A 36 -2.55 -9.17 3.92
C ARG A 36 -1.82 -8.55 2.73
N ALA A 37 -2.39 -7.52 2.11
CA ALA A 37 -1.65 -6.72 1.15
C ALA A 37 -0.42 -6.12 1.83
N ASP A 38 0.74 -6.28 1.21
CA ASP A 38 1.98 -5.73 1.73
C ASP A 38 1.99 -4.21 1.53
N VAL A 39 1.77 -3.51 2.62
CA VAL A 39 1.76 -2.06 2.74
C VAL A 39 3.15 -1.42 2.60
N HIS A 40 4.21 -2.22 2.79
CA HIS A 40 5.60 -1.81 2.60
C HIS A 40 6.10 -2.11 1.20
N LYS A 41 5.38 -2.94 0.43
CA LYS A 41 5.77 -3.26 -0.93
C LYS A 41 5.54 -2.04 -1.83
N GLU A 42 6.64 -1.56 -2.39
CA GLU A 42 6.61 -0.55 -3.43
C GLU A 42 5.88 -1.12 -4.66
N ALA A 43 4.84 -0.42 -5.11
CA ALA A 43 4.23 -0.72 -6.39
C ALA A 43 5.15 -0.17 -7.50
N VAL A 44 4.93 -0.58 -8.75
CA VAL A 44 5.61 0.00 -9.92
C VAL A 44 5.49 1.54 -9.97
N LEU A 45 4.44 2.08 -9.35
CA LEU A 45 4.13 3.50 -9.28
C LEU A 45 4.62 4.18 -7.99
N GLY A 46 5.30 3.46 -7.10
CA GLY A 46 5.83 3.94 -5.83
C GLY A 46 5.14 3.36 -4.59
N LEU A 47 5.53 3.88 -3.42
CA LEU A 47 4.98 3.45 -2.13
C LEU A 47 3.57 4.03 -1.88
N PRO A 48 2.59 3.20 -1.46
CA PRO A 48 1.26 3.67 -1.09
C PRO A 48 1.30 4.77 -0.03
N MET A 49 2.13 4.61 1.01
CA MET A 49 2.24 5.63 2.06
C MET A 49 2.78 6.97 1.54
N ALA A 50 3.75 6.94 0.63
CA ALA A 50 4.31 8.17 0.04
C ALA A 50 3.22 8.97 -0.69
N VAL A 51 2.35 8.31 -1.47
CA VAL A 51 1.27 9.02 -2.17
C VAL A 51 0.20 9.56 -1.22
N ALA A 52 -0.11 8.85 -0.12
CA ALA A 52 -1.03 9.35 0.91
C ALA A 52 -0.52 10.64 1.56
N VAL A 53 0.78 10.68 1.87
CA VAL A 53 1.45 11.86 2.44
C VAL A 53 1.48 13.01 1.43
N LEU A 54 1.88 12.74 0.18
CA LEU A 54 1.92 13.76 -0.88
C LEU A 54 0.56 14.39 -1.17
N LYS A 55 -0.52 13.61 -1.06
CA LYS A 55 -1.90 14.12 -1.23
C LYS A 55 -2.48 14.78 0.02
N ASN A 56 -1.71 14.90 1.11
CA ASN A 56 -2.16 15.40 2.40
C ASN A 56 -3.42 14.65 2.93
N ALA A 57 -3.52 13.35 2.61
CA ALA A 57 -4.66 12.51 2.98
C ALA A 57 -4.47 11.98 4.41
N ALA A 58 -4.65 12.85 5.41
CA ALA A 58 -4.37 12.54 6.82
C ALA A 58 -5.09 11.28 7.31
N ASP A 59 -6.36 11.07 6.92
CA ASP A 59 -7.13 9.89 7.30
C ASP A 59 -6.56 8.60 6.70
N MET A 60 -6.08 8.68 5.46
CA MET A 60 -5.45 7.55 4.78
C MET A 60 -4.10 7.22 5.39
N VAL A 61 -3.31 8.23 5.77
CA VAL A 61 -2.06 8.05 6.51
C VAL A 61 -2.36 7.40 7.86
N ARG A 62 -3.36 7.89 8.61
CA ARG A 62 -3.76 7.30 9.89
C ARG A 62 -4.18 5.84 9.74
N LEU A 63 -4.94 5.50 8.69
CA LEU A 63 -5.35 4.12 8.43
C LEU A 63 -4.16 3.21 8.14
N LEU A 64 -3.23 3.65 7.29
CA LEU A 64 -2.01 2.89 7.00
C LEU A 64 -1.17 2.68 8.27
N LEU A 65 -0.95 3.75 9.06
CA LEU A 65 -0.21 3.67 10.32
C LEU A 65 -0.88 2.76 11.36
N ALA A 66 -2.21 2.79 11.46
CA ALA A 66 -2.97 1.95 12.38
C ALA A 66 -2.80 0.45 12.10
N HIS A 67 -2.45 0.10 10.86
CA HIS A 67 -2.21 -1.28 10.44
C HIS A 67 -0.74 -1.72 10.52
N GLY A 68 0.08 -1.00 11.29
CA GLY A 68 1.48 -1.37 11.54
C GLY A 68 2.43 -0.93 10.43
N VAL A 69 1.99 -0.05 9.52
CA VAL A 69 2.92 0.64 8.64
C VAL A 69 3.79 1.52 9.52
N ASP A 70 5.06 1.17 9.60
CA ASP A 70 6.04 2.02 10.25
C ASP A 70 6.06 3.38 9.53
N ALA A 71 5.64 4.45 10.23
CA ALA A 71 5.65 5.82 9.70
C ALA A 71 7.06 6.23 9.23
N ASN A 72 8.07 5.55 9.78
CA ASN A 72 9.49 5.72 9.48
C ASN A 72 10.01 4.75 8.42
N ALA A 73 9.15 4.00 7.72
CA ALA A 73 9.49 3.30 6.49
C ALA A 73 9.79 4.33 5.39
N ARG A 74 10.90 5.05 5.58
CA ARG A 74 11.53 5.87 4.56
C ARG A 74 12.05 4.91 3.52
N THR A 75 11.77 5.23 2.25
CA THR A 75 12.58 4.74 1.14
C THR A 75 14.05 4.89 1.53
N ARG A 76 14.77 3.77 1.63
CA ARG A 76 16.23 3.84 1.65
C ARG A 76 16.61 4.49 0.32
N GLY A 77 17.26 5.66 0.41
CA GLY A 77 17.89 6.30 -0.74
C GLY A 77 19.01 5.45 -1.31
#